data_AF-A0A8T4XB52-F1
#
_entry.id   AF-A0A8T4XB52-F1
#
_cell.length_a   1.000
_cell.length_b   1.000
_cell.length_c   1.000
_cell.angle_alpha   90.00
_cell.angle_beta   90.00
_cell.angle_gamma   90.00
#
_symmetry.space_group_name_H-M   'P 1'
#
loop_
_entity.id
_entity.type
_entity.pdbx_description
1 polymer ?
#
loop_
_entity_poly.entity_id
_entity_poly.type
_entity_poly.pdbx_seq_one_letter_code
_entity_poly.pdbx_strand_id
1 'polypeptide(L)'
;MFAFGKVGGVPIIDTDNDGVPDVNDNCPTTPNTDQADSNNNRVGDACDVPDTDGDGVGDPIDNCPTTPNPGQEDTDGDGVGDACDNANPVCSDVKPNITKLWPPNHKLKTVTLSGATDPDGDPITIEIISIFQDEKTNGLGDGDKSPDGFGVGTDKAQVRSERSGNGDGRVYYIGFTADDGNGGTCSGLVQLPVVPHDQSKKGIGNQGALFDSTLP
;
A
#
# COMPACT_ATOMS: atom_id res chain seq x y z
N MET A 1 37.74 20.31 35.34
CA MET A 1 38.15 20.62 36.72
C MET A 1 36.97 20.23 37.58
N PHE A 2 37.01 19.06 38.21
CA PHE A 2 35.86 18.45 38.89
C PHE A 2 35.40 19.33 40.08
N ALA A 3 34.14 19.76 40.07
CA ALA A 3 33.55 20.57 41.15
C ALA A 3 33.16 19.68 42.33
N PHE A 4 34.12 19.32 43.19
CA PHE A 4 33.83 18.58 44.42
C PHE A 4 33.25 19.51 45.49
N GLY A 5 31.93 19.69 45.54
CA GLY A 5 31.31 20.02 46.82
C GLY A 5 31.29 18.78 47.73
N LYS A 6 31.10 18.95 49.03
CA LYS A 6 30.89 17.86 49.99
C LYS A 6 29.89 18.30 51.03
N VAL A 7 28.89 17.46 51.32
CA VAL A 7 28.05 17.56 52.53
C VAL A 7 28.20 16.25 53.30
N GLY A 8 28.70 16.30 54.54
CA GLY A 8 28.81 15.11 55.40
C GLY A 8 29.82 14.03 54.97
N GLY A 9 30.72 14.31 54.01
CA GLY A 9 31.76 13.37 53.58
C GLY A 9 31.36 12.43 52.43
N VAL A 10 30.12 12.53 51.93
CA VAL A 10 29.68 11.86 50.70
C VAL A 10 30.07 12.72 49.49
N PRO A 11 30.69 12.16 48.43
CA PRO A 11 30.90 12.89 47.19
C PRO A 11 29.54 13.29 46.61
N ILE A 12 29.33 14.59 46.34
CA ILE A 12 28.26 14.98 45.43
C ILE A 12 28.75 14.70 44.02
N ILE A 13 27.99 13.87 43.32
CA ILE A 13 28.20 13.56 41.91
C ILE A 13 27.44 14.61 41.12
N ASP A 14 28.10 15.12 40.10
CA ASP A 14 27.60 16.07 39.11
C ASP A 14 28.22 15.56 37.80
N THR A 15 27.45 14.73 37.09
CA THR A 15 27.93 13.90 35.99
C THR A 15 28.18 14.74 34.73
N ASP A 16 27.42 15.80 34.52
CA ASP A 16 27.52 16.66 33.34
C ASP A 16 28.23 18.00 33.58
N ASN A 17 28.56 18.32 34.84
CA ASN A 17 29.26 19.53 35.30
C ASN A 17 28.50 20.82 35.02
N ASP A 18 27.18 20.80 35.08
CA ASP A 18 26.35 21.99 34.94
C ASP A 18 26.23 22.78 36.27
N GLY A 19 26.66 22.18 37.39
CA GLY A 19 26.63 22.79 38.72
C GLY A 19 25.42 22.41 39.58
N VAL A 20 24.54 21.54 39.08
CA VAL A 20 23.45 20.88 39.80
C VAL A 20 23.87 19.43 40.11
N PRO A 21 23.93 19.01 41.38
CA PRO A 21 24.28 17.62 41.70
C PRO A 21 23.22 16.62 41.20
N ASP A 22 23.63 15.45 40.69
CA ASP A 22 22.78 14.39 40.12
C ASP A 22 21.52 14.06 40.95
N VAL A 23 21.61 14.16 42.28
CA VAL A 23 20.48 13.87 43.20
C VAL A 23 19.35 14.91 43.15
N ASN A 24 19.64 16.10 42.62
CA ASN A 24 18.72 17.23 42.47
C ASN A 24 18.60 17.68 41.02
N ASP A 25 19.22 16.95 40.08
CA ASP A 25 19.28 17.29 38.67
C ASP A 25 18.16 16.56 37.91
N ASN A 26 17.29 17.30 37.23
CA ASN A 26 16.25 16.74 36.38
C ASN A 26 16.77 16.28 35.00
N CYS A 27 18.05 16.51 34.69
CA CYS A 27 18.79 15.97 33.54
C CYS A 27 20.24 15.56 33.89
N PRO A 28 20.47 14.51 34.70
CA PRO A 28 21.80 14.17 35.26
C PRO A 28 22.97 13.97 34.28
N THR A 29 22.72 13.93 32.98
CA THR A 29 23.72 13.71 31.94
C THR A 29 23.71 14.78 30.85
N THR A 30 22.84 15.79 30.95
CA THR A 30 22.62 16.81 29.93
C THR A 30 22.57 18.21 30.57
N PRO A 31 23.61 19.05 30.38
CA PRO A 31 23.74 20.28 31.14
C PRO A 31 22.54 21.23 31.00
N ASN A 32 21.90 21.58 32.12
CA ASN A 32 20.72 22.44 32.18
C ASN A 32 20.63 23.19 33.52
N THR A 33 21.54 24.15 33.71
CA THR A 33 21.66 24.92 34.97
C THR A 33 20.40 25.65 35.46
N ASP A 34 19.43 25.87 34.58
CA ASP A 34 18.14 26.51 34.89
C ASP A 34 17.09 25.52 35.39
N GLN A 35 17.33 24.21 35.23
CA GLN A 35 16.46 23.11 35.64
C GLN A 35 15.02 23.30 35.15
N ALA A 36 14.86 23.87 33.95
CA ALA A 36 13.56 24.08 33.35
C ALA A 36 12.85 22.73 33.18
N ASP A 37 11.57 22.68 33.57
CA ASP A 37 10.68 21.52 33.45
C ASP A 37 9.28 22.08 33.18
N SER A 38 9.00 22.33 31.91
CA SER A 38 7.80 23.06 31.46
C SER A 38 6.53 22.23 31.66
N ASN A 39 6.63 20.90 31.65
CA ASN A 39 5.48 19.99 31.77
C ASN A 39 5.32 19.38 33.18
N ASN A 40 6.26 19.66 34.10
CA ASN A 40 6.31 19.20 35.49
C ASN A 40 6.35 17.66 35.65
N ASN A 41 7.00 16.95 34.73
CA ASN A 41 7.16 15.49 34.78
C ASN A 41 8.42 15.04 35.54
N ARG A 42 9.24 15.97 36.04
CA ARG A 42 10.55 15.77 36.70
C ARG A 42 11.70 15.38 35.78
N VAL A 43 11.50 15.43 34.47
CA VAL A 43 12.53 15.38 33.44
C VAL A 43 12.73 16.82 32.95
N GLY A 44 13.96 17.29 32.92
CA GLY A 44 14.19 18.67 32.49
C GLY A 44 13.98 18.84 30.99
N ASP A 45 13.55 20.04 30.57
CA ASP A 45 13.30 20.39 29.16
C ASP A 45 14.53 20.12 28.26
N ALA A 46 15.74 20.08 28.83
CA ALA A 46 16.98 19.81 28.12
C ALA A 46 17.18 18.33 27.74
N CYS A 47 16.57 17.40 28.49
CA CYS A 47 16.66 15.96 28.29
C CYS A 47 15.31 15.27 28.13
N ASP A 48 14.22 16.04 28.12
CA ASP A 48 12.89 15.56 27.76
C ASP A 48 12.82 15.40 26.24
N VAL A 49 13.05 14.17 25.78
CA VAL A 49 12.99 13.81 24.37
C VAL A 49 11.56 13.36 24.07
N PRO A 50 10.89 13.94 23.06
CA PRO A 50 9.60 13.45 22.61
C PRO A 50 9.65 11.96 22.30
N ASP A 51 8.62 11.24 22.73
CA ASP A 51 8.37 9.83 22.44
C ASP A 51 6.88 9.78 22.08
N THR A 52 6.60 9.95 20.79
CA THR A 52 5.26 10.20 20.27
C THR A 52 4.38 8.96 20.38
N ASP A 53 4.95 7.76 20.34
CA ASP A 53 4.22 6.50 20.37
C ASP A 53 4.32 5.74 21.71
N GLY A 54 5.21 6.18 22.59
CA GLY A 54 5.35 5.69 23.97
C GLY A 54 6.07 4.36 24.07
N ASP A 55 6.93 4.03 23.10
CA ASP A 55 7.62 2.75 23.04
C ASP A 55 8.94 2.72 23.87
N GLY A 56 9.39 3.89 24.32
CA GLY A 56 10.60 4.09 25.12
C GLY A 56 11.84 4.50 24.33
N VAL A 57 11.72 4.69 23.01
CA VAL A 57 12.74 5.25 22.12
C VAL A 57 12.31 6.66 21.72
N GLY A 58 13.17 7.65 21.93
CA GLY A 58 12.81 9.04 21.60
C GLY A 58 12.77 9.29 20.09
N ASP A 59 11.80 10.06 19.61
CA ASP A 59 11.54 10.41 18.20
C ASP A 59 12.80 10.70 17.35
N PRO A 60 13.87 11.38 17.87
CA PRO A 60 15.06 11.66 17.06
C PRO A 60 15.93 10.44 16.71
N ILE A 61 15.77 9.33 17.43
CA ILE A 61 16.53 8.08 17.24
C ILE A 61 15.64 6.87 16.99
N ASP A 62 14.32 7.07 16.98
CA ASP A 62 13.31 6.06 16.69
C ASP A 62 13.18 5.86 15.17
N ASN A 63 13.33 4.61 14.71
CA ASN A 63 13.14 4.26 13.30
C ASN A 63 11.66 4.11 12.90
N CYS A 64 10.73 4.20 13.85
CA CYS A 64 9.29 4.30 13.63
C CYS A 64 8.60 5.28 14.61
N PRO A 65 8.82 6.62 14.51
CA PRO A 65 8.39 7.63 15.50
C PRO A 65 6.88 7.73 15.82
N THR A 66 6.03 6.93 15.17
CA THR A 66 4.58 6.94 15.38
C THR A 66 4.00 5.54 15.55
N THR A 67 4.82 4.49 15.55
CA THR A 67 4.39 3.09 15.57
C THR A 67 5.25 2.29 16.54
N PRO A 68 4.71 1.89 17.72
CA PRO A 68 5.53 1.35 18.80
C PRO A 68 6.33 0.11 18.39
N ASN A 69 7.66 0.20 18.47
CA ASN A 69 8.59 -0.90 18.19
C ASN A 69 9.84 -0.82 19.08
N PRO A 70 9.72 -1.14 20.40
CA PRO A 70 10.83 -0.98 21.35
C PRO A 70 12.10 -1.77 21.01
N GLY A 71 12.00 -2.78 20.14
CA GLY A 71 13.11 -3.58 19.65
C GLY A 71 13.90 -2.94 18.51
N GLN A 72 13.34 -1.90 17.85
CA GLN A 72 13.93 -1.14 16.75
C GLN A 72 14.46 -2.07 15.64
N GLU A 73 13.76 -3.18 15.37
CA GLU A 73 14.09 -4.09 14.28
C GLU A 73 14.03 -3.33 12.94
N ASP A 74 15.06 -3.51 12.12
CA ASP A 74 15.23 -2.96 10.77
C ASP A 74 16.00 -4.03 9.99
N THR A 75 15.25 -4.92 9.34
CA THR A 75 15.79 -6.15 8.74
C THR A 75 16.60 -5.87 7.49
N ASP A 76 16.27 -4.83 6.72
CA ASP A 76 16.94 -4.50 5.46
C ASP A 76 17.98 -3.37 5.58
N GLY A 77 17.97 -2.64 6.70
CA GLY A 77 18.97 -1.65 7.08
C GLY A 77 18.79 -0.31 6.36
N ASP A 78 17.58 0.03 5.92
CA ASP A 78 17.30 1.28 5.23
C ASP A 78 17.04 2.48 6.18
N GLY A 79 16.88 2.19 7.48
CA GLY A 79 16.63 3.17 8.53
C GLY A 79 15.15 3.39 8.88
N VAL A 80 14.23 2.68 8.24
CA VAL A 80 12.82 2.57 8.61
C VAL A 80 12.64 1.24 9.37
N GLY A 81 11.96 1.26 10.52
CA GLY A 81 11.78 0.04 11.29
C GLY A 81 10.78 -0.92 10.64
N ASP A 82 10.98 -2.22 10.85
CA ASP A 82 10.09 -3.30 10.35
C ASP A 82 8.62 -3.08 10.73
N ALA A 83 8.35 -2.33 11.79
CA ALA A 83 6.99 -2.03 12.26
C ALA A 83 6.26 -0.95 11.44
N CYS A 84 7.00 -0.11 10.72
CA CYS A 84 6.45 1.00 9.92
C CYS A 84 7.00 1.04 8.48
N ASP A 85 7.83 0.08 8.10
CA ASP A 85 8.21 -0.15 6.71
C ASP A 85 7.10 -0.98 6.03
N ASN A 86 6.35 -0.33 5.14
CA ASN A 86 5.26 -0.94 4.39
C ASN A 86 5.64 -1.02 2.91
N ALA A 87 5.81 -2.23 2.41
CA ALA A 87 6.07 -2.49 1.00
C ALA A 87 4.79 -2.39 0.16
N ASN A 88 4.94 -2.03 -1.11
CA ASN A 88 3.79 -2.03 -2.01
C ASN A 88 3.37 -3.45 -2.40
N PRO A 89 2.06 -3.70 -2.61
CA PRO A 89 1.59 -4.93 -3.21
C PRO A 89 2.27 -5.23 -4.56
N VAL A 90 2.44 -6.52 -4.85
CA VAL A 90 3.01 -7.04 -6.10
C VAL A 90 1.90 -7.55 -7.00
N CYS A 91 1.75 -6.89 -8.16
CA CYS A 91 0.68 -7.14 -9.13
C CYS A 91 1.06 -8.08 -10.29
N SER A 92 2.30 -8.60 -10.33
CA SER A 92 2.83 -9.30 -11.52
C SER A 92 2.11 -10.61 -11.88
N ASP A 93 1.50 -11.27 -10.90
CA ASP A 93 0.80 -12.54 -11.07
C ASP A 93 -0.73 -12.41 -11.12
N VAL A 94 -1.24 -11.18 -11.16
CA VAL A 94 -2.68 -10.91 -11.21
C VAL A 94 -3.26 -11.45 -12.52
N LYS A 95 -4.28 -12.28 -12.39
CA LYS A 95 -4.93 -12.98 -13.51
C LYS A 95 -6.44 -13.09 -13.29
N PRO A 96 -7.22 -13.27 -14.36
CA PRO A 96 -8.65 -13.44 -14.22
C PRO A 96 -8.98 -14.87 -13.78
N ASN A 97 -10.10 -15.03 -13.07
CA ASN A 97 -10.62 -16.34 -12.65
C ASN A 97 -11.15 -17.20 -13.81
N ILE A 98 -11.24 -16.62 -15.02
CA ILE A 98 -11.70 -17.31 -16.22
C ILE A 98 -10.52 -17.71 -17.11
N THR A 99 -10.59 -18.92 -17.67
CA THR A 99 -9.66 -19.40 -18.70
C THR A 99 -10.26 -19.31 -20.11
N LYS A 100 -11.57 -19.05 -20.20
CA LYS A 100 -12.30 -18.90 -21.45
C LYS A 100 -13.52 -18.00 -21.27
N LEU A 101 -13.71 -17.04 -22.18
CA LEU A 101 -14.90 -16.20 -22.27
C LEU A 101 -15.79 -16.72 -23.41
N TRP A 102 -16.71 -17.65 -23.07
CA TRP A 102 -17.58 -18.38 -24.00
C TRP A 102 -18.78 -18.99 -23.23
N PRO A 103 -19.96 -19.24 -23.82
CA PRO A 103 -20.39 -18.97 -25.22
C PRO A 103 -20.89 -17.54 -25.48
N PRO A 104 -20.90 -17.09 -26.75
CA PRO A 104 -21.57 -15.86 -27.18
C PRO A 104 -23.09 -16.05 -27.09
N ASN A 105 -23.66 -15.79 -25.92
CA ASN A 105 -25.07 -16.05 -25.60
C ASN A 105 -25.82 -14.80 -25.13
N HIS A 106 -25.26 -13.64 -25.41
CA HIS A 106 -25.70 -12.32 -24.98
C HIS A 106 -25.80 -12.07 -23.47
N LYS A 107 -25.10 -12.87 -22.66
CA LYS A 107 -25.05 -12.68 -21.21
C LYS A 107 -23.69 -12.11 -20.80
N LEU A 108 -23.73 -11.27 -19.77
CA LEU A 108 -22.55 -10.84 -19.06
C LEU A 108 -21.95 -12.02 -18.29
N LYS A 109 -20.62 -12.10 -18.32
CA LYS A 109 -19.82 -13.01 -17.54
C LYS A 109 -19.08 -12.21 -16.47
N THR A 110 -19.30 -12.58 -15.21
CA THR A 110 -18.53 -12.03 -14.10
C THR A 110 -17.11 -12.56 -14.14
N VAL A 111 -16.16 -11.64 -14.01
CA VAL A 111 -14.72 -11.89 -13.93
C VAL A 111 -14.21 -11.27 -12.64
N THR A 112 -13.46 -12.05 -11.87
CA THR A 112 -12.70 -11.56 -10.71
C THR A 112 -11.22 -11.67 -11.03
N LEU A 113 -10.43 -10.76 -10.49
CA LEU A 113 -8.98 -10.82 -10.55
C LEU A 113 -8.43 -11.36 -9.23
N SER A 114 -7.36 -12.12 -9.30
CA SER A 114 -6.64 -12.61 -8.12
C SER A 114 -5.17 -12.87 -8.46
N GLY A 115 -4.33 -13.01 -7.44
CA GLY A 115 -2.89 -13.24 -7.60
C GLY A 115 -2.02 -12.03 -7.27
N ALA A 116 -2.61 -10.93 -6.80
CA ALA A 116 -1.83 -9.90 -6.11
C ALA A 116 -1.34 -10.47 -4.77
N THR A 117 -0.11 -10.16 -4.42
CA THR A 117 0.53 -10.60 -3.16
C THR A 117 1.16 -9.42 -2.47
N ASP A 118 1.20 -9.45 -1.15
CA ASP A 118 1.81 -8.40 -0.35
C ASP A 118 3.07 -8.94 0.34
N PRO A 119 4.22 -8.26 0.26
CA PRO A 119 5.46 -8.71 0.92
C PRO A 119 5.34 -8.79 2.45
N ASP A 120 4.54 -7.92 3.06
CA ASP A 120 4.35 -7.82 4.51
C ASP A 120 3.24 -8.76 4.99
N GLY A 121 2.47 -9.30 4.05
CA GLY A 121 1.43 -10.29 4.28
C GLY A 121 0.07 -9.66 4.55
N ASP A 122 -0.09 -8.37 4.22
CA ASP A 122 -1.31 -7.64 4.45
C ASP A 122 -2.47 -8.10 3.54
N PRO A 123 -3.73 -8.00 4.01
CA PRO A 123 -4.89 -8.33 3.18
C PRO A 123 -5.08 -7.32 2.03
N ILE A 124 -5.00 -7.81 0.79
CA ILE A 124 -5.19 -6.97 -0.40
C ILE A 124 -6.65 -6.86 -0.81
N THR A 125 -7.10 -5.64 -1.12
CA THR A 125 -8.35 -5.34 -1.82
C THR A 125 -8.09 -5.00 -3.29
N ILE A 126 -8.83 -5.62 -4.21
CA ILE A 126 -8.76 -5.30 -5.65
C ILE A 126 -9.99 -4.51 -6.08
N GLU A 127 -9.76 -3.40 -6.78
CA GLU A 127 -10.79 -2.59 -7.42
C GLU A 127 -10.58 -2.54 -8.94
N ILE A 128 -11.65 -2.73 -9.69
CA ILE A 128 -11.66 -2.56 -11.15
C ILE A 128 -11.76 -1.07 -11.47
N ILE A 129 -10.80 -0.53 -12.21
CA ILE A 129 -10.73 0.90 -12.55
C ILE A 129 -11.05 1.19 -14.01
N SER A 130 -10.94 0.20 -14.90
CA SER A 130 -11.31 0.36 -16.32
C SER A 130 -11.61 -0.97 -17.00
N ILE A 131 -12.42 -0.92 -18.06
CA ILE A 131 -12.73 -2.08 -18.90
C ILE A 131 -12.68 -1.63 -20.35
N PHE A 132 -11.70 -2.14 -21.10
CA PHE A 132 -11.51 -1.84 -22.52
C PHE A 132 -11.67 -3.09 -23.37
N GLN A 133 -11.98 -2.88 -24.65
CA GLN A 133 -11.97 -3.93 -25.67
C GLN A 133 -11.31 -3.44 -26.95
N ASP A 134 -10.83 -4.35 -27.79
CA ASP A 134 -10.11 -4.04 -29.03
C ASP A 134 -11.00 -3.82 -30.27
N GLU A 135 -12.32 -3.76 -30.08
CA GLU A 135 -13.31 -3.52 -31.15
C GLU A 135 -14.25 -2.35 -30.80
N LYS A 136 -14.64 -1.57 -31.81
CA LYS A 136 -15.61 -0.48 -31.61
C LYS A 136 -16.99 -1.02 -31.24
N THR A 137 -17.69 -0.30 -30.36
CA THR A 137 -19.10 -0.56 -30.01
C THR A 137 -20.10 -0.07 -31.07
N ASN A 138 -19.66 0.68 -32.09
CA ASN A 138 -20.58 1.44 -32.95
C ASN A 138 -21.17 0.64 -34.14
N GLY A 139 -22.22 -0.13 -33.84
CA GLY A 139 -23.43 -0.21 -34.67
C GLY A 139 -23.33 -0.95 -36.00
N LEU A 140 -23.79 -2.21 -36.00
CA LEU A 140 -24.77 -2.82 -36.93
C LEU A 140 -24.90 -4.34 -36.66
N GLY A 141 -25.26 -4.71 -35.43
CA GLY A 141 -25.81 -6.03 -35.07
C GLY A 141 -24.76 -7.15 -34.89
N ASP A 142 -24.74 -7.86 -33.77
CA ASP A 142 -25.86 -8.24 -32.90
C ASP A 142 -25.75 -7.80 -31.42
N GLY A 143 -24.85 -6.85 -31.13
CA GLY A 143 -24.77 -6.10 -29.87
C GLY A 143 -25.81 -4.97 -29.75
N ASP A 144 -27.09 -5.31 -29.59
CA ASP A 144 -28.18 -4.35 -29.32
C ASP A 144 -28.17 -3.81 -27.86
N LYS A 145 -27.13 -4.14 -27.08
CA LYS A 145 -27.06 -3.88 -25.63
C LYS A 145 -25.65 -3.46 -25.20
N SER A 146 -25.21 -2.30 -25.64
CA SER A 146 -24.16 -1.58 -24.92
C SER A 146 -24.71 -1.02 -23.60
N PRO A 147 -23.86 -0.79 -22.58
CA PRO A 147 -22.42 -1.12 -22.52
C PRO A 147 -22.09 -2.62 -22.49
N ASP A 148 -20.85 -2.95 -22.88
CA ASP A 148 -20.31 -4.31 -22.91
C ASP A 148 -19.48 -4.68 -21.66
N GLY A 149 -19.20 -3.69 -20.82
CA GLY A 149 -18.44 -3.77 -19.59
C GLY A 149 -19.15 -3.06 -18.44
N PHE A 150 -19.20 -3.67 -17.26
CA PHE A 150 -19.69 -3.08 -16.01
C PHE A 150 -18.77 -3.45 -14.85
N GLY A 151 -18.89 -2.70 -13.75
CA GLY A 151 -18.22 -3.04 -12.48
C GLY A 151 -16.94 -2.25 -12.18
N VAL A 152 -16.66 -1.18 -12.93
CA VAL A 152 -15.69 -0.16 -12.50
C VAL A 152 -16.13 0.40 -11.15
N GLY A 153 -15.20 0.53 -10.20
CA GLY A 153 -15.48 0.89 -8.82
C GLY A 153 -15.80 -0.29 -7.89
N THR A 154 -15.63 -1.54 -8.36
CA THR A 154 -15.99 -2.75 -7.60
C THR A 154 -14.90 -3.82 -7.71
N ASP A 155 -15.05 -4.95 -6.99
CA ASP A 155 -14.14 -6.10 -7.05
C ASP A 155 -14.36 -7.05 -8.24
N LYS A 156 -15.38 -6.75 -9.08
CA LYS A 156 -15.88 -7.64 -10.12
C LYS A 156 -16.13 -6.88 -11.40
N ALA A 157 -15.46 -7.29 -12.47
CA ALA A 157 -15.85 -6.87 -13.80
C ALA A 157 -16.96 -7.78 -14.34
N GLN A 158 -17.84 -7.22 -15.15
CA GLN A 158 -18.77 -8.00 -15.95
C GLN A 158 -18.55 -7.66 -17.41
N VAL A 159 -18.15 -8.65 -18.21
CA VAL A 159 -17.90 -8.49 -19.64
C VAL A 159 -18.79 -9.41 -20.45
N ARG A 160 -19.16 -8.97 -21.63
CA ARG A 160 -20.04 -9.72 -22.52
C ARG A 160 -19.21 -10.66 -23.40
N SER A 161 -19.69 -11.90 -23.60
CA SER A 161 -19.02 -12.85 -24.51
C SER A 161 -19.42 -12.66 -25.98
N GLU A 162 -20.01 -11.52 -26.36
CA GLU A 162 -20.55 -11.22 -27.70
C GLU A 162 -19.47 -10.75 -28.69
N ARG A 163 -19.86 -10.62 -29.96
CA ARG A 163 -19.01 -10.23 -31.09
C ARG A 163 -19.71 -9.23 -31.99
N SER A 164 -18.94 -8.49 -32.78
CA SER A 164 -19.45 -7.89 -34.01
C SER A 164 -18.67 -8.46 -35.19
N GLY A 165 -19.37 -8.96 -36.22
CA GLY A 165 -18.77 -9.38 -37.49
C GLY A 165 -18.02 -10.73 -37.51
N ASN A 166 -17.36 -11.01 -38.63
CA ASN A 166 -16.66 -12.27 -38.94
C ASN A 166 -15.16 -12.24 -38.55
N GLY A 167 -14.79 -11.35 -37.64
CA GLY A 167 -13.43 -11.15 -37.18
C GLY A 167 -12.87 -12.35 -36.40
N ASP A 168 -11.63 -12.20 -36.02
CA ASP A 168 -10.70 -13.12 -35.40
C ASP A 168 -10.78 -13.20 -33.86
N GLY A 169 -11.62 -12.39 -33.23
CA GLY A 169 -11.96 -12.52 -31.80
C GLY A 169 -11.87 -11.23 -31.03
N ARG A 170 -12.72 -11.08 -30.01
CA ARG A 170 -12.70 -9.94 -29.09
C ARG A 170 -11.75 -10.20 -27.93
N VAL A 171 -10.98 -9.19 -27.57
CA VAL A 171 -10.10 -9.18 -26.39
C VAL A 171 -10.53 -8.06 -25.46
N TYR A 172 -10.75 -8.41 -24.20
CA TYR A 172 -10.98 -7.44 -23.14
C TYR A 172 -9.70 -7.20 -22.35
N TYR A 173 -9.56 -5.98 -21.87
CA TYR A 173 -8.54 -5.54 -20.94
C TYR A 173 -9.22 -4.96 -19.71
N ILE A 174 -8.94 -5.52 -18.54
CA ILE A 174 -9.44 -5.02 -17.27
C ILE A 174 -8.30 -4.31 -16.56
N GLY A 175 -8.44 -3.00 -16.36
CA GLY A 175 -7.55 -2.24 -15.49
C GLY A 175 -7.99 -2.39 -14.04
N PHE A 176 -7.03 -2.54 -13.14
CA PHE A 176 -7.29 -2.70 -11.72
C PHE A 176 -6.26 -1.95 -10.87
N THR A 177 -6.63 -1.70 -9.62
CA THR A 177 -5.73 -1.33 -8.52
C THR A 177 -5.87 -2.38 -7.42
N ALA A 178 -4.77 -2.73 -6.79
CA ALA A 178 -4.66 -3.52 -5.58
C ALA A 178 -4.11 -2.63 -4.47
N ASP A 179 -4.72 -2.67 -3.31
CA ASP A 179 -4.48 -1.81 -2.15
C ASP A 179 -4.36 -2.67 -0.90
N ASP A 180 -3.34 -2.45 -0.07
CA ASP A 180 -3.08 -3.18 1.18
C ASP A 180 -3.80 -2.59 2.41
N GLY A 181 -4.41 -1.41 2.29
CA GLY A 181 -5.04 -0.68 3.39
C GLY A 181 -4.08 0.11 4.29
N ASN A 182 -2.76 -0.02 4.08
CA ASN A 182 -1.67 0.61 4.82
C ASN A 182 -0.93 1.67 4.00
N GLY A 183 -1.41 1.95 2.78
CA GLY A 183 -0.93 3.02 1.90
C GLY A 183 -0.10 2.52 0.73
N GLY A 184 0.19 1.22 0.67
CA GLY A 184 0.81 0.59 -0.48
C GLY A 184 -0.22 0.22 -1.54
N THR A 185 0.13 0.49 -2.80
CA THR A 185 -0.75 0.18 -3.93
C THR A 185 0.03 -0.33 -5.13
N CYS A 186 -0.62 -1.16 -5.95
CA CYS A 186 -0.16 -1.46 -7.30
C CYS A 186 -1.31 -1.47 -8.29
N SER A 187 -1.03 -1.15 -9.55
CA SER A 187 -2.04 -1.18 -10.60
C SER A 187 -1.54 -1.94 -11.81
N GLY A 188 -2.47 -2.46 -12.60
CA GLY A 188 -2.13 -3.20 -13.79
C GLY A 188 -3.27 -3.31 -14.78
N LEU A 189 -2.96 -3.92 -15.92
CA LEU A 189 -3.93 -4.23 -16.97
C LEU A 189 -3.89 -5.72 -17.26
N VAL A 190 -5.00 -6.41 -17.05
CA VAL A 190 -5.14 -7.84 -17.30
C VAL A 190 -5.85 -8.05 -18.62
N GLN A 191 -5.19 -8.75 -19.55
CA GLN A 191 -5.85 -9.24 -20.76
C GLN A 191 -6.69 -10.47 -20.44
N LEU A 192 -7.97 -10.46 -20.83
CA LEU A 192 -8.82 -11.64 -20.72
C LEU A 192 -8.52 -12.65 -21.83
N PRO A 193 -8.87 -13.94 -21.60
CA PRO A 193 -8.82 -14.94 -22.65
C PRO A 193 -9.60 -14.46 -23.89
N VAL A 194 -8.95 -14.54 -25.04
CA VAL A 194 -9.55 -14.16 -26.33
C VAL A 194 -10.84 -14.94 -26.52
N VAL A 195 -11.93 -14.25 -26.86
CA VAL A 195 -13.14 -14.92 -27.33
C VAL A 195 -12.81 -15.41 -28.75
N PRO A 196 -12.90 -16.71 -29.11
CA PRO A 196 -12.68 -17.18 -30.49
C PRO A 196 -13.98 -17.23 -31.31
N HIS A 197 -13.95 -16.95 -32.63
CA HIS A 197 -15.15 -16.94 -33.50
C HIS A 197 -15.75 -18.33 -33.66
N ASP A 198 -14.84 -19.28 -33.77
CA ASP A 198 -15.08 -20.68 -33.89
C ASP A 198 -14.13 -21.32 -32.89
N GLN A 199 -14.62 -22.22 -32.04
CA GLN A 199 -13.75 -22.89 -31.07
C GLN A 199 -12.63 -23.70 -31.73
N SER A 200 -12.77 -24.04 -33.02
CA SER A 200 -11.74 -24.69 -33.83
C SER A 200 -10.69 -23.74 -34.39
N LYS A 201 -10.90 -22.41 -34.31
CA LYS A 201 -9.97 -21.38 -34.76
C LYS A 201 -9.30 -20.71 -33.56
N LYS A 202 -7.99 -20.47 -33.67
CA LYS A 202 -7.25 -19.69 -32.68
C LYS A 202 -7.74 -18.24 -32.75
N GLY A 203 -8.18 -17.69 -31.62
CA GLY A 203 -8.47 -16.27 -31.52
C GLY A 203 -7.20 -15.45 -31.78
N ILE A 204 -7.31 -14.37 -32.56
CA ILE A 204 -6.19 -13.45 -32.75
C ILE A 204 -6.20 -12.45 -31.60
N GLY A 205 -5.01 -12.05 -31.14
CA GLY A 205 -4.86 -11.09 -30.04
C GLY A 205 -5.29 -9.68 -30.45
N ASN A 206 -4.89 -8.70 -29.64
CA ASN A 206 -5.22 -7.28 -29.87
C ASN A 206 -4.78 -6.79 -31.25
N GLN A 207 -5.72 -6.16 -31.96
CA GLN A 207 -5.57 -5.68 -33.33
C GLN A 207 -5.52 -4.16 -33.48
N GLY A 208 -5.43 -3.40 -32.40
CA GLY A 208 -5.17 -1.97 -32.49
C GLY A 208 -5.74 -1.15 -31.34
N ALA A 209 -6.71 -0.29 -31.68
CA ALA A 209 -7.23 0.71 -30.75
C ALA A 209 -8.11 0.07 -29.67
N LEU A 210 -7.96 0.54 -28.43
CA LEU A 210 -8.80 0.16 -27.31
C LEU A 210 -10.00 1.11 -27.20
N PHE A 211 -11.18 0.54 -26.98
CA PHE A 211 -12.44 1.23 -26.82
C PHE A 211 -13.01 0.95 -25.44
N ASP A 212 -13.49 2.00 -24.78
CA ASP A 212 -14.09 1.90 -23.46
C ASP A 212 -15.37 1.07 -23.53
N SER A 213 -15.36 -0.08 -22.86
CA SER A 213 -16.49 -1.01 -22.86
C SER A 213 -17.61 -0.58 -21.92
N THR A 214 -17.36 0.40 -21.06
CA THR A 214 -18.35 0.95 -20.12
C THR A 214 -19.24 2.02 -20.75
N LEU A 215 -18.87 2.47 -21.95
CA LEU A 215 -19.64 3.44 -22.72
C LEU A 215 -20.58 2.77 -23.73
N PRO A 216 -21.67 3.46 -24.14
CA PRO A 216 -22.58 2.99 -25.18
C PRO A 216 -21.94 2.81 -26.58
#